data_AF-A0A2R6CJ88-F1
#
_entry.id   AF-A0A2R6CJ88-F1
#
_cell.length_a   1.000
_cell.length_b   1.000
_cell.length_c   1.000
_cell.angle_alpha   90.00
_cell.angle_beta   90.00
_cell.angle_gamma   90.00
#
_symmetry.space_group_name_H-M   'P 1'
#
loop_
_entity.id
_entity.type
_entity.pdbx_description
1 polymer ?
#
loop_
_entity_poly.entity_id
_entity_poly.type
_entity_poly.pdbx_seq_one_letter_code
_entity_poly.pdbx_strand_id
1 'polypeptide(L)'
;GSHVYSIDPAGGVMEDDYTITGSGLTVAYGTLEDRYETDMSLEEAQRVAGAGITAAAERDTGSGNGIYVAQVTEEGVDINNYDLDELDV
;
A
#
# COMPACT_ATOMS: atom_id res chain seq x y z
N GLY A 1 -5.87 13.11 -13.05
CA GLY A 1 -6.73 12.47 -12.03
C GLY A 1 -5.84 12.06 -10.89
N SER A 2 -6.14 10.96 -10.22
CA SER A 2 -5.16 10.24 -9.39
C SER A 2 -4.10 9.59 -10.27
N HIS A 3 -2.83 9.65 -9.85
CA HIS A 3 -1.69 9.02 -10.53
C HIS A 3 -0.73 8.49 -9.47
N VAL A 4 -0.11 7.34 -9.73
CA VAL A 4 0.97 6.78 -8.91
C VAL A 4 2.24 6.74 -9.75
N TYR A 5 3.33 7.24 -9.18
CA TYR A 5 4.64 7.22 -9.82
C TYR A 5 5.65 6.50 -8.94
N SER A 6 6.41 5.58 -9.54
CA SER A 6 7.57 4.95 -8.92
C SER A 6 8.85 5.61 -9.42
N ILE A 7 9.81 5.78 -8.52
CA ILE A 7 11.12 6.37 -8.83
C ILE A 7 12.20 5.37 -8.44
N ASP A 8 12.97 4.91 -9.43
CA ASP A 8 14.06 3.96 -9.18
C ASP A 8 15.30 4.65 -8.58
N PRO A 9 16.27 3.89 -8.02
CA PRO A 9 17.48 4.48 -7.43
C PRO A 9 18.38 5.26 -8.39
N ALA A 10 18.24 5.07 -9.71
CA ALA A 10 18.94 5.83 -10.74
C ALA A 10 18.20 7.12 -11.14
N GLY A 11 16.97 7.31 -10.64
CA GLY A 11 16.12 8.46 -10.92
C GLY A 11 15.18 8.27 -12.11
N GLY A 12 15.03 7.05 -12.62
CA GLY A 12 13.99 6.73 -13.61
C GLY A 12 12.61 6.87 -13.00
N VAL A 13 11.66 7.41 -13.78
CA VAL A 13 10.27 7.65 -13.35
C VAL A 13 9.34 6.81 -14.21
N MET A 14 8.47 6.05 -13.56
CA MET A 14 7.44 5.24 -14.22
C MET A 14 6.07 5.56 -13.61
N GLU A 15 5.04 5.58 -14.45
CA GLU A 15 3.65 5.66 -14.01
C GLU A 15 3.12 4.23 -13.87
N ASP A 16 2.55 3.91 -12.71
CA ASP A 16 2.04 2.59 -12.35
C ASP A 16 0.62 2.71 -11.79
N ASP A 17 -0.14 1.62 -11.80
CA ASP A 17 -1.46 1.57 -11.13
C ASP A 17 -1.32 1.51 -9.60
N TYR A 18 -0.26 0.86 -9.13
CA TYR A 18 0.15 0.77 -7.72
C TYR A 18 1.66 0.52 -7.64
N THR A 19 2.26 0.85 -6.50
CA THR A 19 3.69 0.59 -6.28
C THR A 19 3.98 0.27 -4.81
N ILE A 20 5.00 -0.56 -4.58
CA ILE A 20 5.45 -0.94 -3.23
C ILE A 20 6.96 -0.79 -3.16
N THR A 21 7.43 -0.25 -2.04
CA THR A 21 8.87 -0.06 -1.75
C THR A 21 9.18 -0.44 -0.30
N GLY A 22 10.47 -0.59 0.02
CA GLY A 22 10.96 -1.03 1.33
C GLY A 22 11.40 -2.50 1.38
N SER A 23 11.91 -2.96 2.51
CA SER A 23 12.51 -4.31 2.67
C SER A 23 11.50 -5.46 2.54
N GLY A 24 10.24 -5.22 2.91
CA GLY A 24 9.15 -6.20 2.82
C GLY A 24 8.48 -6.32 1.43
N LEU A 25 8.99 -5.61 0.40
CA LEU A 25 8.29 -5.45 -0.88
C LEU A 25 7.87 -6.78 -1.53
N THR A 26 8.68 -7.83 -1.46
CA THR A 26 8.40 -9.08 -2.16
C THR A 26 7.14 -9.76 -1.62
N VAL A 27 6.93 -9.72 -0.31
CA VAL A 27 5.75 -10.34 0.33
C VAL A 27 4.52 -9.47 0.11
N ALA A 28 4.67 -8.15 0.21
CA ALA A 28 3.60 -7.21 -0.02
C ALA A 28 3.10 -7.25 -1.47
N TYR A 29 4.01 -7.31 -2.47
CA TYR A 29 3.64 -7.41 -3.88
C TYR A 29 2.84 -8.68 -4.16
N GLY A 30 3.28 -9.84 -3.67
CA GLY A 30 2.53 -11.08 -3.90
C GLY A 30 1.11 -11.05 -3.32
N THR A 31 0.91 -10.35 -2.20
CA THR A 31 -0.43 -10.18 -1.60
C THR A 31 -1.28 -9.19 -2.39
N LEU A 32 -0.67 -8.09 -2.85
CA LEU A 32 -1.37 -7.06 -3.60
C LEU A 32 -1.74 -7.56 -4.99
N GLU A 33 -0.84 -8.24 -5.70
CA GLU A 33 -1.07 -8.82 -7.04
C GLU A 33 -2.22 -9.84 -7.06
N ASP A 34 -2.41 -10.60 -5.97
CA ASP A 34 -3.50 -11.56 -5.82
C ASP A 34 -4.86 -10.88 -5.62
N ARG A 35 -4.87 -9.72 -4.96
CA ARG A 35 -6.09 -9.07 -4.48
C ARG A 35 -6.54 -7.87 -5.32
N TYR A 36 -5.63 -7.18 -6.00
CA TYR A 36 -5.90 -5.94 -6.70
C TYR A 36 -6.81 -6.13 -7.92
N GLU A 37 -7.75 -5.20 -8.10
CA GLU A 37 -8.64 -5.11 -9.25
C GLU A 37 -8.68 -3.64 -9.74
N THR A 38 -8.83 -3.45 -11.05
CA THR A 38 -8.71 -2.12 -11.70
C THR A 38 -9.75 -1.09 -11.25
N ASP A 39 -10.93 -1.54 -10.80
CA ASP A 39 -12.08 -0.67 -10.49
C ASP A 39 -12.47 -0.71 -9.00
N MET A 40 -11.48 -0.76 -8.13
CA MET A 40 -11.69 -0.74 -6.67
C MET A 40 -12.20 0.60 -6.16
N SER A 41 -13.12 0.54 -5.19
CA SER A 41 -13.41 1.68 -4.32
C SER A 41 -12.21 2.03 -3.45
N LEU A 42 -12.18 3.26 -2.91
CA LEU A 42 -11.12 3.71 -2.01
C LEU A 42 -10.99 2.81 -0.77
N GLU A 43 -12.12 2.30 -0.28
CA GLU A 43 -12.17 1.40 0.89
C GLU A 43 -11.60 0.01 0.57
N GLU A 44 -11.89 -0.54 -0.61
CA GLU A 44 -11.31 -1.80 -1.08
C GLU A 44 -9.79 -1.66 -1.30
N ALA A 45 -9.36 -0.58 -1.96
CA ALA A 45 -7.95 -0.28 -2.16
C ALA A 45 -7.19 -0.13 -0.83
N GLN A 46 -7.81 0.52 0.17
CA GLN A 46 -7.26 0.62 1.51
C GLN A 46 -7.08 -0.76 2.17
N ARG A 47 -8.08 -1.65 2.06
CA ARG A 47 -7.97 -3.02 2.57
C ARG A 47 -6.86 -3.80 1.88
N VAL A 48 -6.76 -3.71 0.56
CA VAL A 48 -5.72 -4.39 -0.23
C VAL A 48 -4.32 -3.90 0.14
N ALA A 49 -4.13 -2.58 0.28
CA ALA A 49 -2.88 -1.99 0.74
C ALA A 49 -2.54 -2.44 2.17
N GLY A 50 -3.52 -2.44 3.07
CA GLY A 50 -3.39 -2.93 4.44
C GLY A 50 -2.91 -4.39 4.48
N ALA A 51 -3.52 -5.26 3.66
CA ALA A 51 -3.18 -6.67 3.60
C ALA A 51 -1.71 -6.89 3.19
N GLY A 52 -1.23 -6.11 2.21
CA GLY A 52 0.17 -6.15 1.79
C GLY A 52 1.14 -5.74 2.90
N ILE A 53 0.81 -4.68 3.66
CA ILE A 53 1.64 -4.23 4.80
C ILE A 53 1.61 -5.24 5.95
N THR A 54 0.45 -5.81 6.28
CA THR A 54 0.33 -6.86 7.30
C THR A 54 1.16 -8.09 6.92
N ALA A 55 1.05 -8.55 5.67
CA ALA A 55 1.85 -9.68 5.18
C ALA A 55 3.37 -9.39 5.23
N ALA A 56 3.79 -8.17 4.88
CA ALA A 56 5.18 -7.76 5.04
C ALA A 56 5.60 -7.74 6.52
N ALA A 57 4.79 -7.19 7.42
CA ALA A 57 5.07 -7.14 8.85
C ALA A 57 5.27 -8.52 9.49
N GLU A 58 4.59 -9.56 9.01
CA GLU A 58 4.76 -10.93 9.51
C GLU A 58 6.11 -11.57 9.14
N ARG A 59 6.79 -11.07 8.09
CA ARG A 59 7.96 -11.73 7.49
C ARG A 59 9.21 -10.87 7.42
N ASP A 60 9.07 -9.55 7.45
CA ASP A 60 10.17 -8.58 7.41
C ASP A 60 10.38 -7.93 8.78
N THR A 61 11.54 -8.20 9.38
CA THR A 61 11.90 -7.62 10.69
C THR A 61 12.07 -6.11 10.68
N GLY A 62 12.18 -5.49 9.49
CA GLY A 62 12.19 -4.04 9.33
C GLY A 62 10.81 -3.39 9.39
N SER A 63 9.75 -4.17 9.49
CA SER A 63 8.35 -3.75 9.42
C SER A 63 7.57 -4.05 10.72
N GLY A 64 6.35 -3.52 10.88
CA GLY A 64 5.38 -4.00 11.89
C GLY A 64 4.92 -3.06 13.01
N ASN A 65 5.14 -1.74 12.91
CA ASN A 65 4.67 -0.77 13.92
C ASN A 65 3.28 -0.18 13.60
N GLY A 66 2.34 -1.04 13.19
CA GLY A 66 1.04 -0.63 12.68
C GLY A 66 1.10 -0.08 11.25
N ILE A 67 -0.02 0.49 10.80
CA ILE A 67 -0.23 0.96 9.43
C ILE A 67 -0.70 2.41 9.48
N TYR A 68 -0.04 3.28 8.72
CA TYR A 68 -0.53 4.62 8.44
C TYR A 68 -1.10 4.66 7.03
N VAL A 69 -2.35 5.13 6.90
CA VAL A 69 -3.02 5.30 5.61
C VAL A 69 -3.29 6.77 5.39
N ALA A 70 -2.80 7.31 4.27
CA ALA A 70 -3.15 8.63 3.77
C ALA A 70 -4.08 8.50 2.57
N GLN A 71 -5.35 8.86 2.75
CA GLN A 71 -6.32 8.93 1.67
C GLN A 71 -6.23 10.31 1.02
N VAL A 72 -5.95 10.35 -0.27
CA VAL A 72 -5.76 11.59 -1.04
C VAL A 72 -6.88 11.71 -2.07
N THR A 73 -7.71 12.73 -1.92
CA THR A 73 -8.84 13.00 -2.82
C THR A 73 -8.85 14.48 -3.24
N GLU A 74 -9.81 14.86 -4.08
CA GLU A 74 -10.02 16.28 -4.43
C GLU A 74 -10.44 17.14 -3.22
N GLU A 75 -10.99 16.53 -2.17
CA GLU A 75 -11.47 17.21 -0.96
C GLU A 75 -10.32 17.49 0.02
N GLY A 76 -9.23 16.72 -0.04
CA GLY A 76 -8.08 16.90 0.82
C GLY A 76 -7.30 15.61 1.07
N VAL A 77 -6.65 15.57 2.23
CA VAL A 77 -5.86 14.42 2.69
C VAL A 77 -6.29 14.05 4.11
N ASP A 78 -6.77 12.82 4.28
CA ASP A 78 -7.11 12.25 5.57
C ASP A 78 -6.07 11.18 5.96
N ILE A 79 -5.48 11.32 7.14
CA ILE A 79 -4.43 10.43 7.64
C ILE A 79 -4.95 9.70 8.88
N ASN A 80 -4.93 8.37 8.82
CA ASN A 80 -5.36 7.50 9.91
C ASN A 80 -4.26 6.48 10.24
N ASN A 81 -4.19 6.05 11.48
CA ASN A 81 -3.33 4.97 11.94
C ASN A 81 -4.17 3.78 12.42
N TYR A 82 -3.69 2.58 12.16
CA TYR A 82 -4.33 1.32 12.52
C TYR A 82 -3.29 0.39 13.13
N ASP A 83 -3.70 -0.41 14.10
CA ASP A 83 -2.93 -1.60 14.45
C ASP A 83 -2.98 -2.63 13.30
N LEU A 84 -2.03 -3.56 13.25
CA LEU A 84 -1.88 -4.50 12.12
C LEU A 84 -3.10 -5.42 11.94
N ASP A 85 -3.87 -5.61 12.99
CA ASP A 85 -5.07 -6.45 13.09
C ASP A 85 -6.39 -5.66 13.00
N GLU A 86 -6.35 -4.32 12.90
CA GLU A 86 -7.55 -3.47 12.87
C GLU A 86 -8.09 -3.19 11.46
N LEU A 87 -7.23 -3.25 10.44
CA LEU A 87 -7.72 -3.22 9.06
C LEU A 87 -8.27 -4.62 8.75
N ASP A 88 -9.58 -4.74 8.56
CA ASP A 88 -10.24 -5.98 8.12
C ASP A 88 -9.65 -6.41 6.76
N VAL A 89 -8.61 -7.24 6.81
CA VAL A 89 -7.81 -7.77 5.68
C VAL A 89 -8.03 -9.25 5.46
#